data_AF-F2B1H8-F1
#
_entry.id   AF-F2B1H8-F1
#
_cell.length_a   1.000
_cell.length_b   1.000
_cell.length_c   1.000
_cell.angle_alpha   90.00
_cell.angle_beta   90.00
_cell.angle_gamma   90.00
#
_symmetry.space_group_name_H-M   'P 1'
#
loop_
_entity.id
_entity.type
_entity.pdbx_description
1 polymer ?
#
loop_
_entity_poly.entity_id
_entity_poly.type
_entity_poly.pdbx_seq_one_letter_code
_entity_poly.pdbx_strand_id
1 'polypeptide(L)'
;MADHLQLATDFAHAANRFVDLISNPADSPDTFSLRLLESLTQLYCAALSLPDAADVDPDLDFHRSTDDEWRTVYQNVANAFGERVHYWLTYDPIYPRDGSGDVVCGSLADDCADIHRDIIGP
;
A
#
# COMPACT_ATOMS: atom_id res chain seq x y z
N MET A 1 17.91 -18.78 -13.26
CA MET A 1 17.55 -18.35 -11.89
C MET A 1 17.65 -16.85 -11.86
N ALA A 2 16.58 -16.14 -11.50
CA ALA A 2 16.68 -14.72 -11.24
C ALA A 2 17.62 -14.51 -10.04
N ASP A 3 18.47 -13.50 -10.11
CA ASP A 3 19.35 -13.13 -9.02
C ASP A 3 18.47 -12.56 -7.88
N HIS A 4 18.51 -13.20 -6.70
CA HIS A 4 17.70 -12.77 -5.55
C HIS A 4 18.00 -11.31 -5.16
N LEU A 5 19.24 -10.86 -5.37
CA LEU A 5 19.61 -9.47 -5.12
C LEU A 5 18.92 -8.51 -6.10
N GLN A 6 18.79 -8.92 -7.37
CA GLN A 6 18.07 -8.13 -8.36
C GLN A 6 16.58 -8.03 -8.02
N LEU A 7 15.95 -9.13 -7.61
CA LEU A 7 14.54 -9.15 -7.21
C LEU A 7 14.26 -8.25 -6.01
N ALA A 8 15.13 -8.30 -4.99
CA ALA A 8 15.04 -7.41 -3.84
C ALA A 8 15.26 -5.94 -4.23
N THR A 9 16.18 -5.67 -5.15
CA THR A 9 16.42 -4.31 -5.68
C THR A 9 15.19 -3.79 -6.44
N ASP A 10 14.56 -4.63 -7.27
CA ASP A 10 13.37 -4.26 -8.04
C ASP A 10 12.19 -3.95 -7.11
N PHE A 11 12.01 -4.74 -6.05
CA PHE A 11 11.03 -4.47 -5.00
C PHE A 11 11.31 -3.16 -4.27
N ALA A 12 12.55 -2.94 -3.81
CA ALA A 12 12.93 -1.69 -3.13
C ALA A 12 12.71 -0.46 -4.03
N HIS A 13 13.03 -0.56 -5.32
CA HIS A 13 12.75 0.52 -6.27
C HIS A 13 11.25 0.78 -6.44
N ALA A 14 10.41 -0.27 -6.47
CA ALA A 14 8.96 -0.11 -6.56
C ALA A 14 8.37 0.49 -5.27
N ALA A 15 8.86 0.06 -4.10
CA ALA A 15 8.49 0.59 -2.80
C ALA A 15 8.84 2.07 -2.69
N ASN A 16 10.07 2.47 -3.05
CA ASN A 16 10.49 3.88 -3.04
C ASN A 16 9.62 4.74 -3.98
N ARG A 17 9.27 4.24 -5.18
CA ARG A 17 8.36 4.98 -6.08
C ARG A 17 6.98 5.19 -5.46
N PHE A 18 6.45 4.21 -4.76
CA PHE A 18 5.18 4.34 -4.04
C PHE A 18 5.31 5.37 -2.91
N VAL A 19 6.33 5.26 -2.06
CA VAL A 19 6.59 6.18 -0.93
C VAL A 19 6.73 7.62 -1.44
N ASP A 20 7.52 7.84 -2.48
CA ASP A 20 7.71 9.16 -3.09
C ASP A 20 6.38 9.74 -3.61
N LEU A 21 5.56 8.91 -4.24
CA LEU A 21 4.28 9.30 -4.82
C LEU A 21 3.26 9.71 -3.74
N ILE A 22 3.11 8.94 -2.66
CA ILE A 22 2.15 9.26 -1.58
C ILE A 22 2.63 10.40 -0.69
N SER A 23 3.95 10.61 -0.63
CA SER A 23 4.54 11.77 0.05
C SER A 23 4.33 13.07 -0.73
N ASN A 24 4.21 12.97 -2.06
CA ASN A 24 4.04 14.11 -2.97
C ASN A 24 2.92 13.84 -4.00
N PRO A 25 1.65 13.92 -3.59
CA PRO A 25 0.52 13.64 -4.49
C PRO A 25 0.48 14.57 -5.71
N ALA A 26 -0.10 14.09 -6.81
CA ALA A 26 -0.26 14.90 -8.02
C ALA A 26 -1.33 15.99 -7.86
N ASP A 27 -1.30 16.99 -8.74
CA ASP A 27 -2.17 18.17 -8.68
C ASP A 27 -3.67 17.87 -8.85
N SER A 28 -4.05 16.71 -9.41
CA SER A 28 -5.45 16.31 -9.57
C SER A 28 -5.73 14.89 -9.09
N PRO A 29 -6.93 14.63 -8.51
CA PRO A 29 -7.32 13.30 -8.07
C PRO A 29 -7.23 12.24 -9.17
N ASP A 30 -7.63 12.58 -10.40
CA ASP A 30 -7.65 11.61 -11.51
C ASP A 30 -6.23 11.22 -11.94
N THR A 31 -5.31 12.19 -12.01
CA THR A 31 -3.89 11.93 -12.30
C THR A 31 -3.25 11.12 -11.18
N PHE A 32 -3.55 11.49 -9.93
CA PHE A 32 -3.03 10.79 -8.76
C PHE A 32 -3.54 9.35 -8.71
N SER A 33 -4.83 9.11 -9.01
CA SER A 33 -5.43 7.77 -9.10
C SER A 33 -4.69 6.86 -10.08
N LEU A 34 -4.42 7.35 -11.29
CA LEU A 34 -3.73 6.56 -12.31
C LEU A 34 -2.29 6.24 -11.92
N ARG A 35 -1.56 7.22 -11.39
CA ARG A 35 -0.18 7.02 -10.90
C ARG A 35 -0.14 6.08 -9.70
N LEU A 36 -1.11 6.18 -8.80
CA LEU A 36 -1.22 5.32 -7.62
C LEU A 36 -1.49 3.88 -8.03
N LEU A 37 -2.44 3.66 -8.95
CA LEU A 37 -2.73 2.33 -9.50
C LEU A 37 -1.51 1.71 -10.18
N GLU A 38 -0.78 2.48 -11.00
CA GLU A 38 0.45 2.02 -11.63
C GLU A 38 1.50 1.64 -10.58
N SER A 39 1.74 2.50 -9.59
CA SER A 39 2.73 2.27 -8.55
C SER A 39 2.40 1.06 -7.69
N LEU A 40 1.14 0.90 -7.27
CA LEU A 40 0.68 -0.26 -6.51
C LEU A 40 0.80 -1.55 -7.31
N THR A 41 0.47 -1.52 -8.61
CA THR A 41 0.61 -2.70 -9.49
C THR A 41 2.07 -3.11 -9.60
N GLN A 42 2.98 -2.15 -9.78
CA GLN A 42 4.42 -2.43 -9.84
C GLN A 42 4.95 -2.99 -8.52
N LEU A 43 4.55 -2.40 -7.40
CA LEU A 43 4.92 -2.87 -6.06
C LEU A 43 4.46 -4.31 -5.83
N TYR A 44 3.19 -4.60 -6.13
CA TYR A 44 2.61 -5.93 -5.97
C TYR A 44 3.30 -6.97 -6.86
N CYS A 45 3.55 -6.65 -8.14
CA CYS A 45 4.28 -7.55 -9.05
C CYS A 45 5.71 -7.84 -8.58
N ALA A 46 6.41 -6.82 -8.08
CA ALA A 46 7.76 -7.00 -7.54
C ALA A 46 7.74 -7.86 -6.27
N ALA A 47 6.77 -7.63 -5.38
CA ALA A 47 6.59 -8.41 -4.15
C ALA A 47 6.33 -9.90 -4.45
N LEU A 48 5.46 -10.20 -5.41
CA LEU A 48 5.19 -11.59 -5.85
C LEU A 48 6.41 -12.31 -6.45
N SER A 49 7.40 -11.54 -6.89
CA SER A 49 8.62 -12.08 -7.49
C SER A 49 9.72 -12.33 -6.44
N LEU A 50 9.54 -11.85 -5.20
CA LEU A 50 10.48 -12.13 -4.12
C LEU A 50 10.51 -13.63 -3.83
N PRO A 51 11.69 -14.21 -3.58
CA PRO A 51 11.78 -15.59 -3.11
C PRO A 51 11.13 -15.70 -1.73
N ASP A 52 10.67 -16.91 -1.37
CA ASP A 52 10.23 -17.18 -0.01
C ASP A 52 11.33 -16.75 0.97
N ALA A 53 10.99 -15.85 1.90
CA ALA A 53 11.87 -15.52 2.99
C ALA A 53 11.94 -16.72 3.93
N ALA A 54 13.14 -17.30 4.10
CA ALA A 54 13.37 -18.24 5.20
C ALA A 54 13.13 -17.52 6.53
N ASP A 55 12.70 -18.29 7.55
CA ASP A 55 12.32 -17.82 8.91
C ASP A 55 12.92 -16.46 9.27
N VAL A 56 12.06 -15.43 9.22
CA VAL A 56 12.41 -14.10 9.66
C VAL A 56 12.75 -14.20 11.15
N ASP A 57 13.95 -13.73 11.52
CA ASP A 57 14.34 -13.66 12.92
C ASP A 57 13.29 -12.82 13.68
N PRO A 58 12.53 -13.42 14.61
CA PRO A 58 11.48 -12.71 15.34
C PRO A 58 12.03 -11.59 16.23
N ASP A 59 13.33 -11.61 16.52
CA ASP A 59 14.02 -10.59 17.29
C ASP A 59 14.60 -9.46 16.39
N LEU A 60 14.45 -9.55 15.07
CA LEU A 60 14.85 -8.47 14.16
C LEU A 60 13.90 -7.27 14.33
N ASP A 61 14.44 -6.18 14.87
CA ASP A 61 13.71 -4.92 15.03
C ASP A 61 13.57 -4.23 13.67
N PHE A 62 12.46 -4.50 12.99
CA PHE A 62 12.09 -3.78 11.77
C PHE A 62 11.67 -2.36 12.14
N HIS A 63 12.31 -1.37 11.52
CA HIS A 63 11.87 0.01 11.65
C HIS A 63 10.44 0.14 11.13
N ARG A 64 9.47 0.29 12.02
CA ARG A 64 8.08 0.55 11.63
C ARG A 64 7.83 2.03 11.59
N SER A 65 7.07 2.45 10.58
CA SER A 65 6.59 3.82 10.51
C SER A 65 5.81 4.18 11.78
N THR A 66 6.15 5.34 12.36
CA THR A 66 5.49 5.90 13.54
C THR A 66 4.05 6.30 13.25
N ASP A 67 3.24 6.51 14.29
CA ASP A 67 1.88 7.02 14.13
C ASP A 67 1.83 8.43 13.51
N ASP A 68 2.89 9.23 13.70
CA ASP A 68 2.97 10.57 13.12
C ASP A 68 3.24 10.50 11.61
N GLU A 69 4.18 9.66 11.18
CA GLU A 69 4.44 9.41 9.76
C GLU A 69 3.23 8.80 9.05
N TRP A 70 2.60 7.81 9.67
CA TRP A 70 1.35 7.23 9.18
C TRP A 70 0.28 8.32 9.00
N ARG A 71 0.12 9.21 9.99
CA ARG A 71 -0.85 10.31 9.92
C ARG A 71 -0.52 11.30 8.81
N THR A 72 0.76 11.57 8.58
CA THR A 72 1.20 12.42 7.46
C THR A 72 0.81 11.80 6.12
N VAL A 73 1.07 10.51 5.91
CA VAL A 73 0.67 9.82 4.67
C VAL A 73 -0.84 9.82 4.50
N TYR A 74 -1.58 9.49 5.55
CA TYR A 74 -3.03 9.53 5.54
C TYR A 74 -3.54 10.90 5.08
N GLN A 75 -3.01 11.99 5.66
CA GLN A 75 -3.42 13.35 5.33
C GLN A 75 -3.08 13.73 3.88
N ASN A 76 -1.91 13.34 3.39
CA ASN A 76 -1.52 13.60 2.00
C ASN A 76 -2.49 12.97 1.01
N VAL A 77 -2.81 11.68 1.21
CA VAL A 77 -3.73 10.95 0.34
C VAL A 77 -5.16 11.47 0.48
N ALA A 78 -5.63 11.70 1.71
CA ALA A 78 -6.97 12.24 1.96
C ALA A 78 -7.18 13.62 1.32
N ASN A 79 -6.18 14.50 1.41
CA ASN A 79 -6.24 15.83 0.78
C ASN A 79 -6.22 15.75 -0.75
N ALA A 80 -5.45 14.81 -1.32
CA ALA A 80 -5.34 14.65 -2.77
C ALA A 80 -6.64 14.13 -3.41
N PHE A 81 -7.40 13.30 -2.69
CA PHE A 81 -8.67 12.74 -3.18
C PHE A 81 -9.92 13.49 -2.72
N GLY A 82 -9.83 14.25 -1.62
CA GLY A 82 -10.97 14.93 -1.01
C GLY A 82 -12.09 13.95 -0.68
N GLU A 83 -13.31 14.26 -1.10
CA GLU A 83 -14.50 13.43 -0.85
C GLU A 83 -14.42 12.04 -1.51
N ARG A 84 -13.56 11.85 -2.51
CA ARG A 84 -13.40 10.59 -3.25
C ARG A 84 -12.48 9.58 -2.56
N VAL A 85 -11.95 9.91 -1.38
CA VAL A 85 -11.02 9.01 -0.65
C VAL A 85 -11.71 7.77 -0.10
N HIS A 86 -13.02 7.82 0.11
CA HIS A 86 -13.79 6.70 0.64
C HIS A 86 -14.42 5.88 -0.47
N TYR A 87 -14.53 4.58 -0.23
CA TYR A 87 -15.20 3.65 -1.14
C TYR A 87 -16.03 2.64 -0.37
N TRP A 88 -17.12 2.18 -1.00
CA TRP A 88 -17.95 1.12 -0.44
C TRP A 88 -17.48 -0.22 -0.97
N LEU A 89 -17.27 -1.17 -0.06
CA LEU A 89 -16.98 -2.54 -0.40
C LEU A 89 -17.89 -3.49 0.38
N THR A 90 -18.12 -4.67 -0.17
CA THR A 90 -18.71 -5.78 0.59
C THR A 90 -17.56 -6.55 1.22
N TYR A 91 -17.53 -6.61 2.55
CA TYR A 91 -16.57 -7.43 3.27
C TYR A 91 -16.92 -8.91 3.05
N ASP A 92 -15.99 -9.67 2.47
CA ASP A 92 -16.17 -11.06 2.04
C ASP A 92 -17.45 -11.28 1.20
N PRO A 93 -17.45 -10.93 -0.10
CA PRO A 93 -18.65 -11.08 -0.94
C PRO A 93 -19.12 -12.53 -1.12
N ILE A 94 -18.37 -13.51 -0.59
CA ILE A 94 -18.69 -14.94 -0.62
C ILE A 94 -19.36 -15.38 0.70
N TYR A 95 -19.25 -14.58 1.78
CA TYR A 95 -19.89 -14.82 3.08
C TYR A 95 -20.57 -13.56 3.62
N PRO A 96 -21.89 -13.55 3.85
CA PRO A 96 -22.76 -14.71 4.06
C PRO A 96 -23.60 -15.13 2.84
N ARG A 97 -23.91 -16.44 2.78
CA ARG A 97 -24.66 -17.09 1.68
C ARG A 97 -26.09 -16.60 1.47
N ASP A 98 -26.61 -15.76 2.36
CA ASP A 98 -27.95 -15.16 2.29
C ASP A 98 -27.95 -13.79 1.60
N GLY A 99 -26.79 -13.30 1.16
CA GLY A 99 -26.66 -12.01 0.49
C GLY A 99 -26.68 -10.81 1.43
N SER A 100 -26.61 -11.01 2.76
CA SER A 100 -26.52 -9.92 3.75
C SER A 100 -25.09 -9.44 3.99
N GLY A 101 -24.21 -9.52 2.98
CA GLY A 101 -22.81 -9.11 3.11
C GLY A 101 -22.70 -7.71 3.70
N ASP A 102 -21.93 -7.58 4.78
CA ASP A 102 -21.77 -6.30 5.46
C ASP A 102 -21.09 -5.32 4.51
N VAL A 103 -21.84 -4.29 4.12
CA VAL A 103 -21.32 -3.17 3.33
C VAL A 103 -20.53 -2.29 4.28
N VAL A 104 -19.23 -2.22 4.06
CA VAL A 104 -18.31 -1.42 4.87
C VAL A 104 -17.73 -0.29 4.02
N CYS A 105 -17.42 0.81 4.70
CA CYS A 105 -16.74 1.96 4.10
C CYS A 105 -15.24 1.81 4.31
N GLY A 106 -14.49 1.67 3.22
CA GLY A 106 -13.03 1.70 3.22
C GLY A 106 -12.51 3.12 2.99
N SER A 107 -11.24 3.34 3.34
CA SER A 107 -10.53 4.60 3.12
C SER A 107 -9.23 4.33 2.39
N LEU A 108 -9.10 4.90 1.19
CA LEU A 108 -7.88 4.76 0.39
C LEU A 108 -6.67 5.38 1.10
N ALA A 109 -6.88 6.40 1.94
CA ALA A 109 -5.83 6.99 2.75
C ALA A 109 -5.33 6.05 3.84
N ASP A 110 -6.24 5.29 4.46
CA ASP A 110 -5.94 4.26 5.47
C ASP A 110 -5.13 3.13 4.81
N ASP A 111 -5.64 2.60 3.69
CA ASP A 111 -4.99 1.54 2.92
C ASP A 111 -3.57 1.93 2.48
N CYS A 112 -3.37 3.17 1.98
CA CYS A 112 -2.06 3.65 1.56
C CYS A 112 -1.10 3.84 2.75
N ALA A 113 -1.59 4.33 3.88
CA ALA A 113 -0.78 4.56 5.07
C ALA A 113 -0.36 3.23 5.72
N ASP A 114 -1.21 2.21 5.68
CA ASP A 114 -0.89 0.87 6.14
C ASP A 114 0.14 0.18 5.24
N ILE A 115 -0.02 0.24 3.92
CA ILE A 115 1.00 -0.26 2.98
C ILE A 115 2.34 0.44 3.22
N HIS A 116 2.33 1.77 3.36
CA HIS A 116 3.54 2.55 3.65
C HIS A 116 4.23 2.10 4.94
N ARG A 117 3.44 1.85 6.00
CA ARG A 117 3.96 1.39 7.29
C ARG A 117 4.65 0.03 7.20
N ASP A 118 4.17 -0.87 6.34
CA ASP A 118 4.74 -2.20 6.16
C ASP A 118 6.01 -2.21 5.31
N ILE A 119 6.11 -1.35 4.29
CA ILE A 119 7.24 -1.38 3.33
C ILE A 119 8.43 -0.50 3.72
N ILE A 120 8.27 0.39 4.71
CA ILE A 120 9.37 1.23 5.23
C ILE A 120 10.18 0.52 6.31
N GLY A 121 9.71 -0.61 6.84
CA GLY A 121 10.57 -1.53 7.58
C GLY A 121 11.20 -2.52 6.62
N PRO A 122 12.55 -2.58 6.46
CA PRO A 122 13.65 -2.06 7.27
C PRO A 122 14.44 -0.88 6.67
#